data_AF-A0A0J6SC52-F1
#
_entry.id   AF-A0A0J6SC52-F1
#
_cell.length_a   1.000
_cell.length_b   1.000
_cell.length_c   1.000
_cell.angle_alpha   90.00
_cell.angle_beta   90.00
_cell.angle_gamma   90.00
#
_symmetry.space_group_name_H-M   'P 1'
#
loop_
_entity.id
_entity.type
_entity.pdbx_description
1 polymer ?
#
loop_
_entity_poly.entity_id
_entity_poly.type
_entity_poly.pdbx_seq_one_letter_code
_entity_poly.pdbx_strand_id
1 'polypeptide(L)'
;LVAFLRHAELKPGRYSYHNPLTKLDLSHVSDVFRDEAAGSSPEQIVFEVGPEHIALIRHLAMGWDEARGVPAVDAGAPYGPGSLDEAMTRALGGPREDLAHLHRSMQPALQIFLRSADIAPGDFAV
;
A
#
# COMPACT_ATOMS: atom_id res chain seq x y z
N LEU A 1 3.45 -1.11 -13.92
CA LEU A 1 3.05 -1.06 -12.49
C LEU A 1 1.70 -1.73 -12.24
N VAL A 2 0.61 -1.34 -12.90
CA VAL A 2 -0.73 -1.94 -12.66
C VAL A 2 -0.74 -3.46 -12.80
N ALA A 3 -0.11 -4.00 -13.85
CA ALA A 3 0.05 -5.44 -14.02
C ALA A 3 0.76 -6.10 -12.82
N PHE A 4 1.80 -5.47 -12.29
CA PHE A 4 2.52 -5.96 -11.11
C PHE A 4 1.62 -6.02 -9.87
N LEU A 5 0.87 -4.95 -9.58
CA LEU A 5 -0.03 -4.90 -8.41
C LEU A 5 -1.13 -5.98 -8.47
N ARG A 6 -1.61 -6.31 -9.67
CA ARG A 6 -2.69 -7.28 -9.88
C ARG A 6 -2.22 -8.72 -9.92
N HIS A 7 -1.02 -8.97 -10.43
CA HIS A 7 -0.57 -10.33 -10.78
C HIS A 7 0.66 -10.81 -10.00
N ALA A 8 1.39 -9.92 -9.33
CA ALA A 8 2.49 -10.36 -8.48
C ALA A 8 1.97 -11.10 -7.23
N GLU A 9 2.77 -12.04 -6.76
CA GLU A 9 2.50 -12.83 -5.59
C GLU A 9 3.44 -12.45 -4.45
N LEU A 10 2.85 -12.24 -3.27
CA LEU A 10 3.56 -12.08 -2.02
C LEU A 10 2.94 -13.05 -1.02
N LYS A 11 3.78 -13.82 -0.31
CA LYS A 11 3.28 -14.67 0.78
C LYS A 11 2.88 -13.79 1.97
N PRO A 12 1.71 -13.97 2.58
CA PRO A 12 1.42 -13.29 3.84
C PRO A 12 2.46 -13.64 4.91
N GLY A 13 2.79 -12.69 5.78
CA GLY A 13 3.74 -12.94 6.86
C GLY A 13 4.42 -11.69 7.40
N ARG A 14 5.42 -11.91 8.27
CA ARG A 14 6.22 -10.84 8.88
C ARG A 14 7.42 -10.51 8.00
N TYR A 15 7.51 -9.24 7.62
CA TYR A 15 8.57 -8.71 6.79
C TYR A 15 9.37 -7.66 7.57
N SER A 16 10.70 -7.81 7.53
CA SER A 16 11.62 -6.78 7.99
C SER A 16 12.07 -5.96 6.80
N TYR A 17 11.90 -4.63 6.86
CA TYR A 17 12.38 -3.75 5.80
C TYR A 17 12.98 -2.46 6.37
N HIS A 18 13.94 -1.91 5.62
CA HIS A 18 14.49 -0.59 5.91
C HIS A 18 13.46 0.46 5.52
N ASN A 19 13.05 1.31 6.47
CA ASN A 19 12.09 2.38 6.23
C ASN A 19 12.71 3.40 5.25
N PRO A 20 12.21 3.53 4.01
CA PRO A 20 12.79 4.48 3.06
C PRO A 20 12.51 5.93 3.47
N LEU A 21 11.58 6.17 4.40
CA LEU A 21 11.13 7.50 4.79
C LEU A 21 12.11 8.20 5.76
N THR A 22 13.04 7.48 6.38
CA THR A 22 14.02 8.09 7.32
C THR A 22 14.94 9.12 6.66
N LYS A 23 15.06 9.08 5.34
CA LYS A 23 15.95 9.96 4.55
C LYS A 23 15.19 11.02 3.75
N LEU A 24 13.87 11.05 3.84
CA LEU A 24 13.04 11.97 3.08
C LEU A 24 12.63 13.17 3.92
N ASP A 25 12.46 14.32 3.26
CA ASP A 25 11.71 15.41 3.85
C ASP A 25 10.23 15.01 3.94
N LEU A 26 9.77 14.78 5.17
CA LEU A 26 8.41 14.34 5.48
C LEU A 26 7.42 15.51 5.52
N SER A 27 7.83 16.74 5.21
CA SER A 27 6.92 17.88 5.05
C SER A 27 5.76 17.61 4.08
N HIS A 28 5.96 16.64 3.17
CA HIS A 28 4.98 16.25 2.15
C HIS A 28 4.46 14.81 2.27
N VAL A 29 4.89 14.01 3.27
CA VAL A 29 4.56 12.58 3.38
C VAL A 29 4.33 12.19 4.84
N SER A 30 3.19 11.57 5.14
CA SER A 30 2.94 10.95 6.46
C SER A 30 3.72 9.64 6.60
N ASP A 31 4.33 9.41 7.76
CA ASP A 31 4.91 8.13 8.12
C ASP A 31 4.10 7.47 9.24
N VAL A 32 3.49 6.32 8.94
CA VAL A 32 2.66 5.55 9.89
C VAL A 32 3.45 5.10 11.11
N PHE A 33 4.78 4.98 11.00
CA PHE A 33 5.66 4.57 12.10
C PHE A 33 6.37 5.75 12.76
N ARG A 34 5.98 6.99 12.43
CA ARG A 34 6.56 8.15 13.07
C ARG A 34 6.17 8.15 14.55
N ASP A 35 7.16 8.20 15.40
CA ASP A 35 6.95 8.44 16.83
C ASP A 35 6.54 9.91 17.00
N GLU A 36 5.32 10.17 17.48
CA GLU A 36 4.82 11.54 17.68
C GLU A 36 5.59 12.29 18.79
N ALA A 37 6.18 11.57 19.76
CA ALA A 37 6.94 12.15 20.85
C ALA A 37 8.41 12.43 20.47
N ALA A 38 9.05 11.52 19.72
CA ALA A 38 10.42 11.68 19.27
C ALA A 38 10.56 12.42 17.92
N GLY A 39 9.46 12.53 17.18
CA GLY A 39 9.41 13.15 15.85
C GLY A 39 10.19 12.39 14.77
N SER A 40 10.73 11.21 15.08
CA SER A 40 11.58 10.40 14.21
C SER A 40 10.86 9.15 13.72
N SER A 41 11.34 8.62 12.59
CA SER A 41 10.88 7.34 12.06
C SER A 41 11.93 6.27 12.29
N PRO A 42 11.54 5.04 12.67
CA PRO A 42 12.50 3.96 12.87
C PRO A 42 13.18 3.58 11.55
N GLU A 43 14.49 3.30 11.57
CA GLU A 43 15.25 2.86 10.40
C GLU A 43 14.84 1.49 9.89
N GLN A 44 14.46 0.59 10.80
CA GLN A 44 14.02 -0.76 10.48
C GLN A 44 12.64 -1.02 11.08
N ILE A 45 11.74 -1.51 10.25
CA ILE A 45 10.36 -1.85 10.64
C ILE A 45 10.16 -3.35 10.43
N VAL A 46 9.48 -3.98 11.39
CA VAL A 46 8.88 -5.30 11.21
C VAL A 46 7.39 -5.12 11.06
N PHE A 47 6.85 -5.50 9.92
CA PHE A 47 5.43 -5.33 9.60
C PHE A 47 4.81 -6.66 9.15
N GLU A 48 3.58 -6.91 9.57
CA GLU A 48 2.82 -8.10 9.19
C GLU A 48 1.92 -7.80 7.99
N VAL A 49 2.27 -8.37 6.83
CA VAL A 49 1.44 -8.28 5.63
C VAL A 49 0.42 -9.42 5.66
N GLY A 50 -0.80 -9.10 6.07
CA GLY A 50 -1.96 -10.00 6.00
C GLY A 50 -2.60 -10.14 4.60
N PRO A 51 -3.48 -11.14 4.39
CA PRO A 51 -4.22 -11.35 3.15
C PRO A 51 -5.06 -10.15 2.70
N GLU A 52 -5.63 -9.40 3.64
CA GLU A 52 -6.44 -8.20 3.39
C GLU A 52 -5.62 -7.12 2.68
N HIS A 53 -4.36 -6.93 3.08
CA HIS A 53 -3.49 -5.96 2.42
C HIS A 53 -3.26 -6.36 0.96
N ILE A 54 -2.98 -7.64 0.70
CA ILE A 54 -2.77 -8.13 -0.67
C ILE A 54 -4.05 -7.98 -1.51
N ALA A 55 -5.21 -8.26 -0.93
CA ALA A 55 -6.50 -8.05 -1.58
C ALA A 55 -6.72 -6.57 -1.96
N LEU A 56 -6.43 -5.63 -1.05
CA LEU A 56 -6.53 -4.20 -1.33
C LEU A 56 -5.51 -3.71 -2.35
N ILE A 57 -4.26 -4.21 -2.32
CA ILE A 57 -3.20 -3.84 -3.27
C ILE A 57 -3.65 -4.12 -4.71
N ARG A 58 -4.31 -5.26 -4.93
CA ARG A 58 -4.84 -5.66 -6.25
C ARG A 58 -5.94 -4.73 -6.78
N HIS A 59 -6.58 -3.97 -5.88
CA HIS A 59 -7.65 -3.03 -6.19
C HIS A 59 -7.21 -1.56 -6.18
N LEU A 60 -5.92 -1.28 -5.97
CA LEU A 60 -5.42 0.10 -6.00
C LEU A 60 -5.72 0.75 -7.35
N ALA A 61 -6.48 1.85 -7.30
CA ALA A 61 -6.74 2.71 -8.44
C ALA A 61 -5.46 3.49 -8.77
N MET A 62 -4.78 3.06 -9.82
CA MET A 62 -3.55 3.68 -10.27
C MET A 62 -3.85 4.65 -11.41
N GLY A 63 -3.31 5.86 -11.29
CA GLY A 63 -3.29 6.87 -12.32
C GLY A 63 -1.87 7.35 -12.61
N TRP A 64 -1.77 8.36 -13.47
CA TRP A 64 -0.55 9.10 -13.70
C TRP A 64 -0.66 10.48 -13.05
N ASP A 65 0.26 10.82 -12.16
CA ASP A 65 0.37 12.17 -11.60
C ASP A 65 1.22 13.01 -12.57
N GLU A 66 0.54 13.84 -13.38
CA GLU A 66 1.19 14.72 -14.35
C GLU A 66 2.12 15.75 -13.70
N ALA A 67 1.79 16.24 -12.51
CA ALA A 67 2.59 17.26 -11.84
C ALA A 67 3.94 16.70 -11.37
N ARG A 68 3.99 15.40 -11.03
CA ARG A 68 5.20 14.73 -10.55
C ARG A 68 5.84 13.82 -11.60
N GLY A 69 5.16 13.51 -12.70
CA GLY A 69 5.63 12.61 -13.75
C GLY A 69 5.83 11.17 -13.27
N VAL A 70 4.97 10.68 -12.37
CA VAL A 70 5.08 9.34 -11.76
C VAL A 70 3.72 8.65 -11.70
N PRO A 71 3.67 7.30 -11.70
CA PRO A 71 2.42 6.61 -11.38
C PRO A 71 2.07 6.82 -9.91
N ALA A 72 0.80 7.09 -9.63
CA ALA A 72 0.31 7.37 -8.28
C ALA A 72 -1.02 6.66 -8.02
N VAL A 73 -1.31 6.38 -6.75
CA VAL A 73 -2.64 5.95 -6.32
C VAL A 73 -3.57 7.15 -6.39
N ASP A 74 -4.79 6.97 -6.90
CA ASP A 74 -5.84 7.98 -6.86
C ASP A 74 -6.24 8.26 -5.40
N ALA A 75 -5.88 9.44 -4.89
CA ALA A 75 -6.17 9.82 -3.51
C ALA A 75 -7.66 10.05 -3.23
N GLY A 76 -8.47 10.34 -4.25
CA GLY A 76 -9.91 10.54 -4.12
C GLY A 76 -10.69 9.22 -4.11
N ALA A 77 -10.18 8.20 -4.79
CA ALA A 77 -10.84 6.91 -4.93
C ALA A 77 -9.84 5.73 -4.95
N PRO A 78 -9.06 5.52 -3.87
CA PRO A 78 -7.91 4.60 -3.89
C PRO A 78 -8.26 3.14 -4.17
N TYR A 79 -9.51 2.72 -3.89
CA TYR A 79 -10.02 1.38 -4.16
C TYR A 79 -11.23 1.38 -5.10
N GLY A 80 -11.38 2.45 -5.89
CA GLY A 80 -12.52 2.67 -6.78
C GLY A 80 -13.65 3.49 -6.17
N PRO A 81 -14.81 3.57 -6.85
CA PRO A 81 -15.87 4.55 -6.56
C PRO A 81 -16.62 4.27 -5.24
N GLY A 82 -17.22 5.33 -4.69
CA GLY A 82 -17.96 5.29 -3.42
C GLY A 82 -17.14 5.85 -2.26
N SER A 83 -17.66 5.71 -1.04
CA SER A 83 -16.87 6.02 0.16
C SER A 83 -15.70 5.04 0.33
N LEU A 84 -14.68 5.46 1.08
CA LEU A 84 -13.50 4.63 1.37
C LEU A 84 -13.91 3.26 1.93
N ASP A 85 -14.79 3.25 2.92
CA ASP A 85 -15.23 2.03 3.61
C ASP A 85 -16.03 1.10 2.68
N GLU A 86 -16.93 1.66 1.85
CA GLU A 86 -17.69 0.88 0.86
C GLU A 86 -16.76 0.25 -0.18
N ALA A 87 -15.77 1.01 -0.66
CA ALA A 87 -14.82 0.55 -1.66
C ALA A 87 -13.91 -0.55 -1.10
N MET A 88 -13.41 -0.38 0.13
CA MET A 88 -12.63 -1.42 0.82
C MET A 88 -13.46 -2.67 1.11
N THR A 89 -14.67 -2.52 1.62
CA THR A 89 -15.59 -3.65 1.90
C THR A 89 -15.84 -4.48 0.64
N ARG A 90 -16.05 -3.81 -0.50
CA ARG A 90 -16.21 -4.47 -1.80
C ARG A 90 -14.93 -5.19 -2.24
N ALA A 91 -13.77 -4.54 -2.15
CA ALA A 91 -12.48 -5.13 -2.51
C ALA A 91 -12.12 -6.35 -1.63
N LEU A 92 -12.55 -6.35 -0.37
CA LEU A 92 -12.30 -7.40 0.62
C LEU A 92 -13.37 -8.52 0.61
N GLY A 93 -14.41 -8.38 -0.21
CA GLY A 93 -15.49 -9.37 -0.33
C GLY A 93 -16.41 -9.46 0.89
N GLY A 94 -16.48 -8.42 1.72
CA GLY A 94 -17.30 -8.37 2.93
C GLY A 94 -16.77 -7.39 3.98
N PRO A 95 -17.54 -7.16 5.05
CA PRO A 95 -17.15 -6.22 6.10
C PRO A 95 -15.87 -6.67 6.81
N ARG A 96 -15.11 -5.71 7.32
CA ARG A 96 -13.99 -5.93 8.24
C ARG A 96 -14.06 -4.96 9.40
N GLU A 97 -13.45 -5.34 10.50
CA GLU A 97 -13.22 -4.44 11.62
C GLU A 97 -12.06 -3.50 11.29
N ASP A 98 -12.12 -2.27 11.84
CA ASP A 98 -11.06 -1.25 11.77
C ASP A 98 -10.46 -1.00 10.35
N LEU A 99 -11.35 -0.74 9.37
CA LEU A 99 -10.95 -0.37 8.01
C LEU A 99 -10.03 0.86 7.97
N ALA A 100 -10.19 1.79 8.91
CA ALA A 100 -9.33 2.97 9.00
C ALA A 100 -7.88 2.60 9.34
N HIS A 101 -7.66 1.69 10.29
CA HIS A 101 -6.32 1.17 10.56
C HIS A 101 -5.77 0.40 9.36
N LEU A 102 -6.57 -0.48 8.76
CA LEU A 102 -6.16 -1.25 7.58
C LEU A 102 -5.78 -0.34 6.40
N HIS A 103 -6.49 0.76 6.18
CA HIS A 103 -6.14 1.72 5.14
C HIS A 103 -4.80 2.40 5.42
N ARG A 104 -4.55 2.85 6.66
CA ARG A 104 -3.25 3.45 7.03
C ARG A 104 -2.11 2.43 6.89
N SER A 105 -2.33 1.18 7.29
CA SER A 105 -1.32 0.12 7.20
C SER A 105 -0.98 -0.30 5.76
N MET A 106 -1.71 0.21 4.75
CA MET A 106 -1.37 -0.04 3.34
C MET A 106 -0.08 0.65 2.88
N GLN A 107 0.36 1.72 3.56
CA GLN A 107 1.63 2.38 3.24
C GLN A 107 2.83 1.41 3.35
N PRO A 108 3.10 0.78 4.51
CA PRO A 108 4.14 -0.24 4.61
C PRO A 108 3.84 -1.47 3.76
N ALA A 109 2.59 -1.91 3.70
CA ALA A 109 2.24 -3.12 2.94
C ALA A 109 2.58 -2.98 1.45
N LEU A 110 2.27 -1.82 0.84
CA LEU A 110 2.60 -1.54 -0.55
C LEU A 110 4.11 -1.43 -0.78
N GLN A 111 4.85 -0.79 0.13
CA GLN A 111 6.31 -0.72 0.06
C GLN A 111 6.95 -2.11 0.09
N ILE A 112 6.49 -2.98 0.99
CA ILE A 112 6.95 -4.37 1.11
C ILE A 112 6.60 -5.16 -0.15
N PHE A 113 5.36 -5.03 -0.64
CA PHE A 113 4.88 -5.71 -1.84
C PHE A 113 5.70 -5.33 -3.07
N LEU A 114 5.92 -4.04 -3.32
CA LEU A 114 6.73 -3.57 -4.45
C LEU A 114 8.19 -4.05 -4.38
N ARG A 115 8.71 -4.30 -3.19
CA ARG A 115 10.08 -4.77 -2.98
C ARG A 115 10.24 -6.29 -3.04
N SER A 116 9.22 -7.03 -2.62
CA SER A 116 9.36 -8.44 -2.22
C SER A 116 8.38 -9.38 -2.94
N ALA A 117 7.40 -8.83 -3.67
CA ALA A 117 6.51 -9.66 -4.48
C ALA A 117 7.20 -10.10 -5.77
N ASP A 118 6.88 -11.29 -6.22
CA ASP A 118 7.40 -11.87 -7.45
C ASP A 118 6.31 -11.92 -8.51
N ILE A 119 6.66 -11.60 -9.75
CA ILE A 119 5.78 -11.75 -10.91
C ILE A 119 6.44 -12.70 -11.91
N ALA A 120 5.74 -13.76 -12.30
CA ALA A 120 6.21 -14.63 -13.36
C ALA A 120 6.18 -13.90 -14.71
N PRO A 121 7.00 -14.26 -15.71
CA PRO A 121 6.81 -13.76 -17.07
C PRO A 121 5.43 -14.15 -17.62
N GLY A 122 4.76 -13.24 -18.33
CA GLY A 122 3.48 -13.51 -18.95
C GLY A 122 2.87 -12.30 -19.65
N ASP A 123 1.85 -12.56 -20.47
CA ASP A 123 1.03 -11.52 -21.09
C ASP A 123 -0.05 -11.09 -20.10
N PHE A 124 0.17 -9.92 -19.49
CA PHE A 124 -0.76 -9.37 -18.51
C PHE A 124 -1.80 -8.49 -19.19
N ALA A 125 -3.04 -8.98 -19.25
CA ALA A 125 -4.18 -8.12 -19.57
C ALA A 125 -4.44 -7.17 -18.38
N VAL A 126 -4.48 -5.87 -18.65
CA VAL A 126 -4.75 -4.80 -17.68
C VAL A 126 -6.09 -4.14 -17.95
#